data_AF-A0A9P4PPD4-F1
#
_entry.id   AF-A0A9P4PPD4-F1
#
_cell.length_a   1.000
_cell.length_b   1.000
_cell.length_c   1.000
_cell.angle_alpha   90.00
_cell.angle_beta   90.00
_cell.angle_gamma   90.00
#
_symmetry.space_group_name_H-M   'P 1'
#
loop_
_entity.id
_entity.type
_entity.pdbx_description
1 polymer ?
#
loop_
_entity_poly.entity_id
_entity_poly.type
_entity_poly.pdbx_seq_one_letter_code
_entity_poly.pdbx_strand_id
1 'polypeptide(L)'
;MRWDYAESPGRGAWGTPSSRSNFCEEDYVITQYIAEFVNTLTNLTYVIYGIYGLRRVGPHKDGGLFSTLASPYWGLIGVGVLSAWFHATLKYHSQMGDDLSMFLAVGAVLNQLQIFNQPPATRRTRTLLIVGILIPVSVYHCWADEIYVHQITFAAMVLLCGRQIRKLIHERIPNAEQKSRLLSLTSGALATGLLGYFLWNIDEHFCEYVTALKHTIGLPWAFVFELHGWWHIFTGIGAYVGMAVVEYLVTIEDGKTDKIEEGFVWPVSAVLRNLDAASSGRKTI
;
A
#
# COMPACT_ATOMS: atom_id res chain seq x y z
N MET A 1 31.54 -12.73 -2.08
CA MET A 1 32.16 -11.69 -1.22
C MET A 1 31.17 -11.43 -0.10
N ARG A 2 31.59 -11.59 1.16
CA ARG A 2 30.77 -11.34 2.36
C ARG A 2 31.42 -10.19 3.10
N TRP A 3 30.63 -9.21 3.52
CA TRP A 3 31.07 -8.14 4.42
C TRP A 3 30.34 -8.29 5.76
N ASP A 4 30.95 -7.76 6.80
CA ASP A 4 30.30 -7.72 8.11
C ASP A 4 29.11 -6.78 8.03
N TYR A 5 28.01 -7.20 8.65
CA TYR A 5 26.89 -6.32 8.95
C TYR A 5 27.29 -5.62 10.24
N ALA A 6 27.55 -4.31 10.18
CA ALA A 6 28.05 -3.57 11.32
C ALA A 6 26.94 -3.31 12.34
N GLU A 7 27.33 -3.02 13.59
CA GLU A 7 26.41 -2.48 14.59
C GLU A 7 26.15 -1.00 14.31
N SER A 8 24.96 -0.53 14.66
CA SER A 8 24.58 0.88 14.55
C SER A 8 25.57 1.79 15.31
N PRO A 9 26.04 2.90 14.70
CA PRO A 9 26.84 3.91 15.39
C PRO A 9 26.00 4.77 16.35
N GLY A 10 24.69 4.52 16.48
CA GLY A 10 23.77 5.23 17.38
C GLY A 10 23.40 6.66 16.95
N ARG A 11 24.06 7.21 15.92
CA ARG A 11 23.80 8.55 15.38
C ARG A 11 24.21 8.67 13.92
N GLY A 12 23.30 9.19 13.10
CA GLY A 12 23.57 9.59 11.71
C GLY A 12 23.58 11.11 11.50
N ALA A 13 23.53 11.51 10.23
CA ALA A 13 23.51 12.91 9.79
C ALA A 13 22.32 13.71 10.35
N TRP A 14 21.21 13.03 10.64
CA TRP A 14 19.99 13.61 11.19
C TRP A 14 19.98 13.67 12.73
N GLY A 15 21.09 13.28 13.39
CA GLY A 15 21.17 13.16 14.85
C GLY A 15 20.61 11.84 15.39
N THR A 16 20.53 11.70 16.71
CA THR A 16 20.06 10.47 17.38
C THR A 16 18.59 10.19 17.06
N PRO A 17 18.19 8.95 16.70
CA PRO A 17 16.78 8.58 16.53
C PRO A 17 15.90 9.07 17.67
N SER A 18 14.71 9.56 17.34
CA SER A 18 13.75 10.12 18.31
C SER A 18 12.32 9.67 18.06
N SER A 19 12.10 8.82 17.04
CA SER A 19 10.84 8.13 16.82
C SER A 19 10.58 7.13 17.96
N ARG A 20 9.31 6.81 18.16
CA ARG A 20 8.90 5.72 19.05
C ARG A 20 9.24 4.36 18.42
N SER A 21 9.03 4.24 17.11
CA SER A 21 9.34 3.03 16.36
C SER A 21 10.77 3.07 15.82
N ASN A 22 11.45 1.94 15.92
CA ASN A 22 12.73 1.64 15.28
C ASN A 22 12.72 0.13 14.97
N PHE A 23 12.95 -0.24 13.70
CA PHE A 23 12.82 -1.62 13.23
C PHE A 23 14.15 -2.35 13.31
N CYS A 24 14.19 -3.59 12.83
CA CYS A 24 15.36 -4.43 13.07
C CYS A 24 16.57 -4.12 12.21
N GLU A 25 16.41 -3.34 11.15
CA GLU A 25 17.52 -2.91 10.31
C GLU A 25 18.47 -2.02 11.13
N GLU A 26 19.76 -2.33 11.13
CA GLU A 26 20.74 -1.57 11.89
C GLU A 26 20.90 -0.15 11.31
N ASP A 27 20.68 0.86 12.17
CA ASP A 27 20.68 2.25 11.74
C ASP A 27 22.05 2.69 11.19
N TYR A 28 22.03 3.39 10.05
CA TYR A 28 23.16 4.12 9.47
C TYR A 28 24.39 3.26 9.12
N VAL A 29 24.25 1.93 9.05
CA VAL A 29 25.38 1.01 8.81
C VAL A 29 25.87 1.02 7.36
N ILE A 30 24.99 1.33 6.40
CA ILE A 30 25.36 1.44 4.99
C ILE A 30 25.81 2.87 4.64
N THR A 31 25.14 3.87 5.20
CA THR A 31 25.44 5.30 4.98
C THR A 31 24.95 6.14 6.15
N GLN A 32 25.66 7.22 6.47
CA GLN A 32 25.28 8.13 7.56
C GLN A 32 24.01 8.95 7.26
N TYR A 33 23.50 8.94 6.03
CA TYR A 33 22.34 9.76 5.62
C TYR A 33 21.00 9.02 5.63
N ILE A 34 21.02 7.69 5.66
CA ILE A 34 19.83 6.83 5.63
C ILE A 34 19.97 5.84 6.78
N ALA A 35 19.06 5.92 7.76
CA ALA A 35 19.10 5.06 8.94
C ALA A 35 18.87 3.60 8.54
N GLU A 36 17.67 3.27 8.07
CA GLU A 36 17.33 1.91 7.65
C GLU A 36 17.34 1.87 6.12
N PHE A 37 18.44 1.39 5.53
CA PHE A 37 18.71 1.47 4.09
C PHE A 37 17.72 0.69 3.24
N VAL A 38 17.47 -0.58 3.56
CA VAL A 38 16.53 -1.44 2.85
C VAL A 38 15.10 -0.98 3.10
N ASN A 39 14.73 -0.66 4.34
CA ASN A 39 13.40 -0.15 4.66
C ASN A 39 13.11 1.17 3.92
N THR A 40 14.11 2.04 3.76
CA THR A 40 13.99 3.28 2.96
C THR A 40 13.82 2.99 1.46
N LEU A 41 14.61 2.10 0.88
CA LEU A 41 14.56 1.86 -0.58
C LEU A 41 13.34 1.06 -1.03
N THR A 42 12.89 0.11 -0.21
CA THR A 42 11.72 -0.73 -0.52
C THR A 42 10.44 0.08 -0.70
N ASN A 43 10.37 1.27 -0.11
CA ASN A 43 9.30 2.24 -0.30
C ASN A 43 9.14 2.78 -1.73
N LEU A 44 10.17 2.63 -2.59
CA LEU A 44 10.05 2.88 -4.03
C LEU A 44 8.93 2.05 -4.66
N THR A 45 8.60 0.88 -4.09
CA THR A 45 7.48 0.04 -4.54
C THR A 45 6.18 0.83 -4.60
N TYR A 46 5.83 1.54 -3.52
CA TYR A 46 4.62 2.36 -3.46
C TYR A 46 4.65 3.50 -4.49
N VAL A 47 5.78 4.21 -4.58
CA VAL A 47 5.95 5.35 -5.49
C VAL A 47 5.81 4.91 -6.94
N ILE A 48 6.47 3.81 -7.32
CA ILE A 48 6.42 3.27 -8.68
C ILE A 48 4.99 2.89 -9.05
N TYR A 49 4.30 2.12 -8.21
CA TYR A 49 2.91 1.73 -8.47
C TYR A 49 1.97 2.94 -8.55
N GLY A 50 2.15 3.92 -7.67
CA GLY A 50 1.37 5.15 -7.68
C GLY A 50 1.56 5.96 -8.95
N ILE A 51 2.80 6.13 -9.43
CA ILE A 51 3.09 6.83 -10.69
C ILE A 51 2.45 6.11 -11.88
N TYR A 52 2.53 4.78 -11.94
CA TYR A 52 1.86 4.01 -12.99
C TYR A 52 0.34 4.18 -12.95
N GLY A 53 -0.25 4.15 -11.76
CA GLY A 53 -1.68 4.41 -11.57
C GLY A 53 -2.09 5.80 -12.07
N LEU A 54 -1.36 6.86 -11.67
CA LEU A 54 -1.62 8.23 -12.10
C LEU A 54 -1.57 8.41 -13.62
N ARG A 55 -0.58 7.80 -14.28
CA ARG A 55 -0.45 7.84 -15.74
C ARG A 55 -1.63 7.17 -16.44
N ARG A 56 -2.20 6.13 -15.83
CA ARG A 56 -3.33 5.38 -16.39
C ARG A 56 -4.68 6.08 -16.19
N VAL A 57 -4.91 6.70 -15.02
CA VAL A 57 -6.15 7.47 -14.79
C VAL A 57 -6.15 8.81 -15.54
N GLY A 58 -4.99 9.37 -15.85
CA GLY A 58 -4.87 10.69 -16.47
C GLY A 58 -5.74 10.91 -17.72
N PRO A 59 -5.75 9.97 -18.70
CA PRO A 59 -6.55 10.08 -19.92
C PRO A 59 -8.06 9.84 -19.76
N HIS A 60 -8.54 9.38 -18.60
CA HIS A 60 -9.97 9.11 -18.40
C HIS A 60 -10.79 10.41 -18.41
N LYS A 61 -12.05 10.35 -18.86
CA LYS A 61 -12.96 11.52 -18.89
C LYS A 61 -13.19 12.14 -17.52
N ASP A 62 -13.34 11.29 -16.50
CA ASP A 62 -13.41 11.69 -15.09
C ASP A 62 -12.02 11.65 -14.41
N GLY A 63 -10.97 11.50 -15.22
CA GLY A 63 -9.57 11.49 -14.83
C GLY A 63 -8.97 12.90 -14.74
N GLY A 64 -7.72 12.95 -14.32
CA GLY A 64 -6.97 14.20 -14.09
C GLY A 64 -6.26 14.20 -12.73
N LEU A 65 -5.23 15.02 -12.59
CA LEU A 65 -4.32 14.99 -11.42
C LEU A 65 -5.02 15.21 -10.08
N PHE A 66 -6.14 15.94 -10.07
CA PHE A 66 -6.94 16.23 -8.87
C PHE A 66 -8.30 15.52 -8.86
N SER A 67 -8.47 14.52 -9.73
CA SER A 67 -9.68 13.70 -9.76
C SER A 67 -9.75 12.75 -8.56
N THR A 68 -10.96 12.29 -8.24
CA THR A 68 -11.14 11.27 -7.21
C THR A 68 -10.56 9.91 -7.64
N LEU A 69 -10.38 9.67 -8.95
CA LEU A 69 -9.66 8.51 -9.49
C LEU A 69 -8.15 8.59 -9.24
N ALA A 70 -7.56 9.79 -9.28
CA ALA A 70 -6.13 9.99 -9.01
C ALA A 70 -5.78 10.00 -7.51
N SER A 71 -6.73 10.38 -6.66
CA SER A 71 -6.50 10.54 -5.22
C SER A 71 -5.91 9.30 -4.51
N PRO A 72 -6.40 8.06 -4.74
CA PRO A 72 -5.78 6.86 -4.17
C PRO A 72 -4.30 6.68 -4.54
N TYR A 73 -3.93 6.98 -5.78
CA TYR A 73 -2.55 6.84 -6.24
C TYR A 73 -1.64 7.94 -5.70
N TRP A 74 -2.14 9.16 -5.53
CA TRP A 74 -1.44 10.18 -4.77
C TRP A 74 -1.23 9.76 -3.31
N GLY A 75 -2.25 9.14 -2.70
CA GLY A 75 -2.13 8.56 -1.36
C GLY A 75 -1.02 7.50 -1.31
N LEU A 76 -0.96 6.60 -2.30
CA LEU A 76 0.08 5.56 -2.39
C LEU A 76 1.49 6.16 -2.55
N ILE A 77 1.66 7.19 -3.38
CA ILE A 77 2.94 7.91 -3.49
C ILE A 77 3.28 8.59 -2.17
N GLY A 78 2.29 9.19 -1.50
CA GLY A 78 2.43 9.81 -0.19
C GLY A 78 2.99 8.84 0.85
N VAL A 79 2.42 7.62 0.91
CA VAL A 79 2.94 6.53 1.77
C VAL A 79 4.40 6.24 1.45
N GLY A 80 4.75 5.99 0.19
CA GLY A 80 6.14 5.70 -0.16
C GLY A 80 7.13 6.81 0.18
N VAL A 81 6.77 8.08 -0.07
CA VAL A 81 7.66 9.21 0.19
C VAL A 81 7.82 9.46 1.70
N LEU A 82 6.71 9.45 2.45
CA LEU A 82 6.73 9.76 3.88
C LEU A 82 7.30 8.61 4.70
N SER A 83 7.04 7.37 4.32
CA SER A 83 7.70 6.20 4.90
C SER A 83 9.20 6.18 4.59
N ALA A 84 9.63 6.45 3.35
CA ALA A 84 11.05 6.58 3.05
C ALA A 84 11.72 7.71 3.86
N TRP A 85 11.03 8.83 4.06
CA TRP A 85 11.53 9.91 4.91
C TRP A 85 11.66 9.50 6.38
N PHE A 86 10.70 8.72 6.89
CA PHE A 86 10.79 8.14 8.22
C PHE A 86 11.99 7.20 8.36
N HIS A 87 12.09 6.17 7.52
CA HIS A 87 13.19 5.19 7.60
C HIS A 87 14.57 5.80 7.33
N ALA A 88 14.64 6.92 6.59
CA ALA A 88 15.90 7.62 6.41
C ALA A 88 16.36 8.41 7.66
N THR A 89 15.43 8.86 8.51
CA THR A 89 15.72 9.85 9.56
C THR A 89 15.42 9.39 10.99
N LEU A 90 14.50 8.45 11.17
CA LEU A 90 13.98 7.92 12.44
C LEU A 90 13.61 9.02 13.45
N LYS A 91 12.82 9.99 12.99
CA LYS A 91 12.31 11.10 13.83
C LYS A 91 10.83 10.96 14.09
N TYR A 92 10.40 11.53 15.22
CA TYR A 92 8.99 11.60 15.59
C TYR A 92 8.13 12.20 14.46
N HIS A 93 8.48 13.38 13.94
CA HIS A 93 7.66 14.03 12.90
C HIS A 93 7.61 13.27 11.58
N SER A 94 8.70 12.59 11.21
CA SER A 94 8.71 11.75 10.01
C SER A 94 7.90 10.47 10.23
N GLN A 95 7.95 9.86 11.43
CA GLN A 95 7.10 8.73 11.81
C GLN A 95 5.61 9.11 11.72
N MET A 96 5.22 10.25 12.28
CA MET A 96 3.85 10.75 12.15
C MET A 96 3.47 10.98 10.68
N GLY A 97 4.42 11.45 9.86
CA GLY A 97 4.23 11.58 8.43
C GLY A 97 3.89 10.24 7.76
N ASP A 98 4.66 9.20 8.05
CA ASP A 98 4.42 7.85 7.55
C ASP A 98 3.06 7.31 8.02
N ASP A 99 2.83 7.25 9.33
CA ASP A 99 1.61 6.69 9.93
C ASP A 99 0.35 7.36 9.37
N LEU A 100 0.33 8.70 9.29
CA LEU A 100 -0.85 9.44 8.81
C LEU A 100 -1.04 9.34 7.30
N SER A 101 0.03 9.13 6.52
CA SER A 101 -0.07 8.95 5.08
C SER A 101 -0.85 7.68 4.70
N MET A 102 -0.77 6.63 5.54
CA MET A 102 -1.54 5.41 5.38
C MET A 102 -3.06 5.69 5.45
N PHE A 103 -3.49 6.57 6.36
CA PHE A 103 -4.89 7.00 6.45
C PHE A 103 -5.34 7.79 5.23
N LEU A 104 -4.47 8.65 4.68
CA LEU A 104 -4.78 9.36 3.43
C LEU A 104 -5.01 8.37 2.29
N ALA A 105 -4.15 7.36 2.15
CA ALA A 105 -4.25 6.35 1.10
C ALA A 105 -5.53 5.49 1.21
N VAL A 106 -5.77 4.86 2.37
CA VAL A 106 -6.95 4.00 2.55
C VAL A 106 -8.24 4.83 2.60
N GLY A 107 -8.18 6.05 3.13
CA GLY A 107 -9.28 7.00 3.15
C GLY A 107 -9.69 7.44 1.74
N ALA A 108 -8.73 7.69 0.85
CA ALA A 108 -9.01 7.99 -0.56
C ALA A 108 -9.71 6.82 -1.27
N VAL A 109 -9.24 5.58 -1.06
CA VAL A 109 -9.87 4.37 -1.62
C VAL A 109 -11.29 4.19 -1.10
N LEU A 110 -11.48 4.25 0.22
CA LEU A 110 -12.79 4.09 0.84
C LEU A 110 -13.75 5.20 0.39
N ASN A 111 -13.27 6.44 0.29
CA ASN A 111 -14.06 7.56 -0.20
C ASN A 111 -14.50 7.32 -1.65
N GLN A 112 -13.59 6.91 -2.55
CA GLN A 112 -13.93 6.60 -3.95
C GLN A 112 -15.03 5.52 -4.04
N LEU A 113 -14.89 4.43 -3.28
CA LEU A 113 -15.89 3.36 -3.21
C LEU A 113 -17.24 3.84 -2.67
N GLN A 114 -17.21 4.69 -1.64
CA GLN A 114 -18.41 5.21 -0.99
C GLN A 114 -19.11 6.30 -1.78
N ILE A 115 -18.42 7.10 -2.59
CA ILE A 115 -19.05 8.17 -3.38
C ILE A 115 -19.50 7.70 -4.76
N PHE A 116 -19.07 6.51 -5.19
CA PHE A 116 -19.40 5.95 -6.50
C PHE A 116 -20.93 5.81 -6.69
N ASN A 117 -21.42 6.32 -7.83
CA ASN A 117 -22.85 6.36 -8.18
C ASN A 117 -23.77 6.98 -7.10
N GLN A 118 -23.26 7.92 -6.29
CA GLN A 118 -24.07 8.61 -5.29
C GLN A 118 -24.43 10.05 -5.69
N PRO A 119 -25.61 10.56 -5.27
CA PRO A 119 -25.96 11.97 -5.43
C PRO A 119 -24.97 12.91 -4.72
N PRO A 120 -24.79 14.17 -5.18
CA PRO A 120 -23.81 15.11 -4.62
C PRO A 120 -23.91 15.32 -3.10
N ALA A 121 -25.13 15.39 -2.56
CA ALA A 121 -25.34 15.54 -1.11
C ALA A 121 -24.79 14.33 -0.33
N THR A 122 -25.10 13.11 -0.79
CA THR A 122 -24.60 11.86 -0.20
C THR A 122 -23.08 11.74 -0.30
N ARG A 123 -22.50 12.16 -1.44
CA ARG A 123 -21.04 12.20 -1.62
C ARG A 123 -20.38 13.07 -0.55
N ARG A 124 -20.87 14.31 -0.40
CA ARG A 124 -20.36 15.26 0.60
C ARG A 124 -20.47 14.68 2.02
N THR A 125 -21.63 14.12 2.39
CA THR A 125 -21.81 13.54 3.72
C THR A 125 -20.85 12.38 3.98
N ARG A 126 -20.68 11.44 3.03
CA ARG A 126 -19.77 10.30 3.20
C ARG A 126 -18.31 10.75 3.31
N THR A 127 -17.87 11.70 2.49
CA THR A 127 -16.52 12.28 2.61
C THR A 127 -16.31 12.98 3.96
N LEU A 128 -17.28 13.78 4.41
CA LEU A 128 -17.20 14.45 5.72
C LEU A 128 -17.17 13.47 6.88
N LEU A 129 -17.88 12.34 6.79
CA LEU A 129 -17.83 11.29 7.82
C LEU A 129 -16.45 10.63 7.88
N ILE A 130 -15.85 10.27 6.73
CA ILE A 130 -14.49 9.69 6.70
C ILE A 130 -13.49 10.67 7.32
N VAL A 131 -13.51 11.93 6.88
CA VAL A 131 -12.61 12.97 7.39
C VAL A 131 -12.86 13.24 8.87
N GLY A 132 -14.13 13.30 9.29
CA GLY A 132 -14.54 13.53 10.67
C GLY A 132 -14.15 12.39 11.63
N ILE A 133 -13.89 11.18 11.12
CA ILE A 133 -13.32 10.06 11.89
C ILE A 133 -11.79 10.12 11.87
N LEU A 134 -11.19 10.31 10.70
CA LEU A 134 -9.74 10.25 10.55
C LEU A 134 -9.00 11.40 11.23
N ILE A 135 -9.56 12.62 11.23
CA ILE A 135 -8.91 13.76 11.89
C ILE A 135 -8.76 13.53 13.40
N PRO A 136 -9.83 13.21 14.16
CA PRO A 136 -9.69 12.92 15.59
C PRO A 136 -8.75 11.76 15.90
N VAL A 137 -8.81 10.67 15.13
CA VAL A 137 -7.90 9.52 15.30
C VAL A 137 -6.45 9.95 15.05
N SER A 138 -6.20 10.75 14.02
CA SER A 138 -4.85 11.28 13.71
C SER A 138 -4.34 12.21 14.80
N VAL A 139 -5.19 13.10 15.32
CA VAL A 139 -4.84 14.00 16.43
C VAL A 139 -4.52 13.19 17.68
N TYR A 140 -5.32 12.17 17.99
CA TYR A 140 -5.06 11.28 19.11
C TYR A 140 -3.74 10.51 18.92
N HIS A 141 -3.49 9.94 17.73
CA HIS A 141 -2.25 9.24 17.39
C HIS A 141 -1.02 10.12 17.65
N CYS A 142 -1.03 11.36 17.13
CA CYS A 142 0.06 12.30 17.35
C CYS A 142 0.23 12.69 18.83
N TRP A 143 -0.87 12.89 19.56
CA TRP A 143 -0.84 13.34 20.95
C TRP A 143 -0.44 12.22 21.92
N ALA A 144 -1.00 11.03 21.76
CA ALA A 144 -0.76 9.87 22.61
C ALA A 144 0.55 9.15 22.23
N ASP A 145 1.08 9.43 21.03
CA ASP A 145 2.28 8.82 20.47
C ASP A 145 2.23 7.29 20.54
N GLU A 146 1.09 6.68 20.20
CA GLU A 146 0.83 5.24 20.34
C GLU A 146 0.22 4.68 19.05
N ILE A 147 0.48 3.40 18.71
CA ILE A 147 0.15 2.85 17.39
C ILE A 147 -1.14 2.01 17.33
N TYR A 148 -1.73 1.63 18.47
CA TYR A 148 -2.81 0.65 18.50
C TYR A 148 -4.13 1.18 17.94
N VAL A 149 -4.54 2.41 18.30
CA VAL A 149 -5.77 3.00 17.74
C VAL A 149 -5.62 3.24 16.24
N HIS A 150 -4.42 3.61 15.80
CA HIS A 150 -4.07 3.70 14.38
C HIS A 150 -4.28 2.36 13.68
N GLN A 151 -3.63 1.29 14.15
CA GLN A 151 -3.69 -0.04 13.53
C GLN A 151 -5.12 -0.59 13.47
N ILE A 152 -5.89 -0.47 14.54
CA ILE A 152 -7.28 -0.95 14.59
C ILE A 152 -8.14 -0.19 13.57
N THR A 153 -7.99 1.13 13.51
CA THR A 153 -8.72 1.97 12.56
C THR A 153 -8.34 1.64 11.12
N PHE A 154 -7.04 1.53 10.85
CA PHE A 154 -6.52 1.20 9.52
C PHE A 154 -7.02 -0.18 9.06
N ALA A 155 -6.91 -1.20 9.92
CA ALA A 155 -7.41 -2.55 9.64
C ALA A 155 -8.92 -2.57 9.36
N ALA A 156 -9.72 -1.85 10.17
CA ALA A 156 -11.15 -1.72 9.94
C ALA A 156 -11.46 -1.11 8.57
N MET A 157 -10.74 -0.05 8.18
CA MET A 157 -10.91 0.60 6.87
C MET A 157 -10.54 -0.31 5.70
N VAL A 158 -9.43 -1.06 5.81
CA VAL A 158 -9.02 -2.04 4.78
C VAL A 158 -10.09 -3.12 4.61
N LEU A 159 -10.64 -3.65 5.72
CA LEU A 159 -11.72 -4.63 5.69
C LEU A 159 -13.00 -4.05 5.06
N LEU A 160 -13.36 -2.81 5.38
CA LEU A 160 -14.49 -2.10 4.78
C LEU A 160 -14.31 -1.92 3.26
N CYS A 161 -13.11 -1.52 2.81
CA CYS A 161 -12.78 -1.44 1.39
C CYS A 161 -12.96 -2.81 0.73
N GLY A 162 -12.37 -3.86 1.31
CA GLY A 162 -12.48 -5.23 0.79
C GLY A 162 -13.93 -5.74 0.71
N ARG A 163 -14.79 -5.36 1.65
CA ARG A 163 -16.24 -5.68 1.61
C ARG A 163 -16.95 -4.93 0.48
N GLN A 164 -16.69 -3.63 0.34
CA GLN A 164 -17.31 -2.80 -0.70
C GLN A 164 -16.86 -3.20 -2.11
N ILE A 165 -15.57 -3.51 -2.30
CA ILE A 165 -15.03 -4.04 -3.55
C ILE A 165 -15.77 -5.32 -3.95
N ARG A 166 -15.87 -6.30 -3.03
CA ARG A 166 -16.59 -7.56 -3.30
C ARG A 166 -18.05 -7.31 -3.65
N LYS A 167 -18.73 -6.41 -2.93
CA LYS A 167 -20.11 -6.00 -3.25
C LYS A 167 -20.22 -5.48 -4.69
N LEU A 168 -19.38 -4.52 -5.06
CA LEU A 168 -19.38 -3.94 -6.42
C LEU A 168 -19.05 -4.98 -7.50
N ILE A 169 -18.14 -5.92 -7.24
CA ILE A 169 -17.85 -7.03 -8.16
C ILE A 169 -19.11 -7.87 -8.41
N HIS A 170 -19.88 -8.19 -7.36
CA HIS A 170 -21.11 -8.96 -7.51
C HIS A 170 -22.19 -8.20 -8.29
N GLU A 171 -22.31 -6.89 -8.09
CA GLU A 171 -23.31 -6.02 -8.70
C GLU A 171 -23.00 -5.70 -10.17
N ARG A 172 -21.74 -5.40 -10.51
CA ARG A 172 -21.37 -4.88 -11.83
C ARG A 172 -20.83 -5.90 -12.82
N ILE A 173 -20.38 -7.07 -12.35
CA ILE A 173 -19.74 -8.07 -13.22
C ILE A 173 -20.71 -9.23 -13.47
N PRO A 174 -21.39 -9.30 -14.63
CA PRO A 174 -22.32 -10.40 -14.92
C PRO A 174 -21.57 -11.70 -15.27
N ASN A 175 -20.43 -11.60 -15.95
CA ASN A 175 -19.65 -12.76 -16.39
C ASN A 175 -19.03 -13.50 -15.19
N ALA A 176 -19.41 -14.77 -15.01
CA ALA A 176 -18.97 -15.59 -13.88
C ALA A 176 -17.46 -15.83 -13.83
N GLU A 177 -16.80 -15.97 -14.98
CA GLU A 177 -15.36 -16.17 -15.07
C GLU A 177 -14.60 -14.90 -14.67
N GLN A 178 -14.97 -13.75 -15.25
CA GLN A 178 -14.38 -12.45 -14.89
C GLN A 178 -14.60 -12.14 -13.40
N LYS A 179 -15.81 -12.39 -12.88
CA LYS A 179 -16.16 -12.22 -11.46
C LYS A 179 -15.25 -13.05 -10.56
N SER A 180 -15.10 -14.34 -10.86
CA SER A 180 -14.24 -15.25 -10.08
C SER A 180 -12.79 -14.74 -10.04
N ARG A 181 -12.24 -14.28 -11.18
CA ARG A 181 -10.86 -13.76 -11.22
C ARG A 181 -10.70 -12.44 -10.47
N LEU A 182 -11.65 -11.51 -10.54
CA LEU A 182 -11.61 -10.26 -9.76
C LEU A 182 -11.72 -10.52 -8.26
N LEU A 183 -12.55 -11.49 -7.84
CA LEU A 183 -12.61 -11.92 -6.45
C LEU A 183 -11.29 -12.57 -6.01
N SER A 184 -10.69 -13.40 -6.86
CA SER A 184 -9.38 -14.02 -6.60
C SER A 184 -8.27 -12.96 -6.48
N LEU A 185 -8.26 -11.95 -7.36
CA LEU A 185 -7.34 -10.81 -7.28
C LEU A 185 -7.52 -10.03 -5.98
N THR A 186 -8.77 -9.75 -5.60
CA THR A 186 -9.10 -9.03 -4.36
C THR A 186 -8.67 -9.82 -3.12
N SER A 187 -8.89 -11.13 -3.11
CA SER A 187 -8.44 -12.00 -2.02
C SER A 187 -6.92 -12.18 -2.01
N GLY A 188 -6.29 -12.24 -3.18
CA GLY A 188 -4.83 -12.25 -3.32
C GLY A 188 -4.19 -10.97 -2.76
N ALA A 189 -4.74 -9.80 -3.07
CA ALA A 189 -4.28 -8.52 -2.52
C ALA A 189 -4.31 -8.51 -0.98
N LEU A 190 -5.40 -9.00 -0.40
CA LEU A 190 -5.53 -9.13 1.06
C LEU A 190 -4.52 -10.13 1.62
N ALA A 191 -4.34 -11.28 0.98
CA ALA A 191 -3.39 -12.29 1.41
C ALA A 191 -1.94 -11.77 1.36
N THR A 192 -1.56 -11.04 0.31
CA THR A 192 -0.26 -10.40 0.20
C THR A 192 -0.06 -9.36 1.32
N GLY A 193 -1.06 -8.52 1.60
CA GLY A 193 -0.99 -7.58 2.72
C GLY A 193 -0.86 -8.28 4.09
N LEU A 194 -1.59 -9.38 4.31
CA LEU A 194 -1.49 -10.19 5.54
C LEU A 194 -0.13 -10.88 5.67
N LEU A 195 0.47 -11.34 4.56
CA LEU A 195 1.82 -11.87 4.56
C LEU A 195 2.83 -10.79 4.97
N GLY A 196 2.71 -9.59 4.41
CA GLY A 196 3.49 -8.45 4.87
C GLY A 196 3.30 -8.23 6.38
N TYR A 197 2.04 -8.18 6.85
CA TYR A 197 1.75 -7.90 8.27
C TYR A 197 2.36 -8.96 9.18
N PHE A 198 2.34 -10.21 8.75
CA PHE A 198 3.01 -11.29 9.45
C PHE A 198 4.53 -11.05 9.57
N LEU A 199 5.19 -10.65 8.48
CA LEU A 199 6.62 -10.31 8.51
C LEU A 199 6.92 -9.10 9.40
N TRP A 200 6.07 -8.07 9.34
CA TRP A 200 6.14 -6.90 10.22
C TRP A 200 6.09 -7.30 11.71
N ASN A 201 5.21 -8.23 12.09
CA ASN A 201 5.13 -8.72 13.47
C ASN A 201 6.38 -9.51 13.90
N ILE A 202 7.03 -10.22 12.97
CA ILE A 202 8.29 -10.91 13.29
C ILE A 202 9.38 -9.87 13.60
N ASP A 203 9.47 -8.82 12.78
CA ASP A 203 10.40 -7.72 12.99
C ASP A 203 10.15 -7.05 14.36
N GLU A 204 8.90 -6.69 14.65
CA GLU A 204 8.53 -6.02 15.91
C GLU A 204 8.81 -6.86 17.18
N HIS A 205 8.55 -8.17 17.13
CA HIS A 205 8.55 -9.01 18.34
C HIS A 205 9.76 -9.93 18.49
N PHE A 206 10.49 -10.22 17.41
CA PHE A 206 11.63 -11.15 17.41
C PHE A 206 12.91 -10.50 16.91
N CYS A 207 13.01 -9.18 17.06
CA CYS A 207 14.07 -8.37 16.51
C CYS A 207 15.48 -8.82 16.89
N GLU A 208 15.71 -9.14 18.17
CA GLU A 208 16.98 -9.63 18.67
C GLU A 208 17.49 -10.85 17.88
N TYR A 209 16.59 -11.78 17.56
CA TYR A 209 16.92 -13.00 16.81
C TYR A 209 17.17 -12.72 15.33
N VAL A 210 16.35 -11.84 14.71
CA VAL A 210 16.50 -11.46 13.30
C VAL A 210 17.83 -10.71 13.10
N THR A 211 18.15 -9.78 13.98
CA THR A 211 19.39 -9.00 13.93
C THR A 211 20.63 -9.87 14.19
N ALA A 212 20.59 -10.78 15.17
CA ALA A 212 21.66 -11.74 15.39
C ALA A 212 21.92 -12.64 14.15
N LEU A 213 20.84 -13.06 13.46
CA LEU A 213 20.96 -13.81 12.22
C LEU A 213 21.62 -12.97 11.12
N LYS A 214 21.25 -11.70 10.96
CA LYS A 214 21.85 -10.78 9.99
C LYS A 214 23.35 -10.58 10.23
N HIS A 215 23.75 -10.36 11.48
CA HIS A 215 25.17 -10.31 11.89
C HIS A 215 25.93 -11.61 11.55
N THR A 216 25.29 -12.75 11.77
CA THR A 216 25.89 -14.07 11.47
C THR A 216 26.03 -14.34 9.96
N ILE A 217 25.11 -13.83 9.14
CA ILE A 217 25.10 -14.05 7.68
C ILE A 217 26.00 -13.03 6.95
N GLY A 218 25.96 -11.77 7.37
CA GLY A 218 26.69 -10.66 6.75
C GLY A 218 26.09 -10.17 5.43
N LEU A 219 26.60 -9.05 4.94
CA LEU A 219 26.19 -8.44 3.68
C LEU A 219 26.75 -9.19 2.46
N PRO A 220 26.04 -9.19 1.32
CA PRO A 220 24.74 -8.55 1.08
C PRO A 220 23.53 -9.41 1.49
N TRP A 221 23.74 -10.65 1.93
CA TRP A 221 22.67 -11.61 2.20
C TRP A 221 21.81 -11.25 3.41
N ALA A 222 22.34 -10.48 4.36
CA ALA A 222 21.57 -9.90 5.46
C ALA A 222 20.37 -9.08 4.97
N PHE A 223 20.45 -8.44 3.79
CA PHE A 223 19.33 -7.68 3.22
C PHE A 223 18.06 -8.50 2.98
N VAL A 224 18.18 -9.82 2.77
CA VAL A 224 17.01 -10.71 2.60
C VAL A 224 16.22 -10.83 3.89
N PHE A 225 16.85 -10.62 5.05
CA PHE A 225 16.24 -10.73 6.37
C PHE A 225 15.77 -9.38 6.93
N GLU A 226 15.78 -8.31 6.12
CA GLU A 226 15.11 -7.05 6.46
C GLU A 226 13.60 -7.22 6.26
N LEU A 227 12.94 -7.85 7.23
CA LEU A 227 11.56 -8.30 7.13
C LEU A 227 10.58 -7.13 6.99
N HIS A 228 10.90 -5.99 7.63
CA HIS A 228 10.13 -4.76 7.46
C HIS A 228 10.21 -4.21 6.01
N GLY A 229 11.33 -4.38 5.32
CA GLY A 229 11.44 -4.04 3.90
C GLY A 229 10.53 -4.90 3.02
N TRP A 230 10.37 -6.19 3.36
CA TRP A 230 9.39 -7.07 2.69
C TRP A 230 7.94 -6.66 2.99
N TRP A 231 7.66 -6.16 4.19
CA TRP A 231 6.35 -5.56 4.51
C TRP A 231 6.01 -4.48 3.49
N HIS A 232 6.89 -3.50 3.24
CA HIS A 232 6.65 -2.44 2.24
C HIS A 232 6.36 -2.98 0.84
N ILE A 233 7.12 -3.98 0.40
CA ILE A 233 6.93 -4.58 -0.93
C ILE A 233 5.56 -5.24 -1.01
N PHE A 234 5.21 -6.09 -0.04
CA PHE A 234 3.99 -6.87 -0.06
C PHE A 234 2.73 -6.01 0.11
N THR A 235 2.73 -5.06 1.05
CA THR A 235 1.61 -4.12 1.20
C THR A 235 1.52 -3.17 0.02
N GLY A 236 2.63 -2.74 -0.59
CA GLY A 236 2.62 -1.93 -1.80
C GLY A 236 1.97 -2.64 -2.97
N ILE A 237 2.32 -3.91 -3.20
CA ILE A 237 1.66 -4.76 -4.20
C ILE A 237 0.17 -4.92 -3.88
N GLY A 238 -0.18 -5.27 -2.63
CA GLY A 238 -1.57 -5.48 -2.20
C GLY A 238 -2.42 -4.22 -2.37
N ALA A 239 -1.91 -3.06 -1.94
CA ALA A 239 -2.57 -1.77 -2.07
C ALA A 239 -2.78 -1.40 -3.54
N TYR A 240 -1.76 -1.55 -4.39
CA TYR A 240 -1.88 -1.31 -5.82
C TYR A 240 -2.95 -2.20 -6.47
N VAL A 241 -2.95 -3.51 -6.20
CA VAL A 241 -3.95 -4.44 -6.73
C VAL A 241 -5.35 -4.03 -6.28
N GLY A 242 -5.54 -3.68 -5.01
CA GLY A 242 -6.81 -3.19 -4.49
C GLY A 242 -7.27 -1.91 -5.21
N MET A 243 -6.39 -0.91 -5.33
CA MET A 243 -6.67 0.35 -6.03
C MET A 243 -7.01 0.12 -7.51
N ALA A 244 -6.27 -0.75 -8.19
CA ALA A 244 -6.49 -1.10 -9.58
C ALA A 244 -7.86 -1.76 -9.81
N VAL A 245 -8.27 -2.67 -8.93
CA VAL A 245 -9.60 -3.30 -8.96
C VAL A 245 -10.70 -2.26 -8.70
N VAL A 246 -10.50 -1.37 -7.73
CA VAL A 246 -11.45 -0.27 -7.45
C VAL A 246 -11.61 0.60 -8.68
N GLU A 247 -10.50 1.04 -9.29
CA GLU A 247 -10.52 1.85 -10.49
C GLU A 247 -11.29 1.16 -11.62
N TYR A 248 -10.97 -0.09 -11.93
CA TYR A 248 -11.68 -0.87 -12.94
C TYR A 248 -13.20 -0.88 -12.66
N LEU A 249 -13.60 -1.17 -11.42
CA LEU A 249 -15.02 -1.25 -11.05
C LEU A 249 -15.77 0.08 -11.14
N VAL A 250 -15.08 1.22 -11.04
CA VAL A 250 -15.71 2.54 -11.11
C VAL A 250 -15.62 3.17 -12.49
N THR A 251 -14.72 2.71 -13.37
CA THR A 251 -14.57 3.22 -14.73
C THR A 251 -15.23 2.36 -15.81
N ILE A 252 -15.52 1.08 -15.54
CA ILE A 252 -16.20 0.22 -16.53
C ILE A 252 -17.55 0.81 -16.96
N GLU A 253 -17.81 0.83 -18.27
CA GLU A 253 -19.09 1.24 -18.85
C GLU A 253 -20.11 0.09 -18.75
N ASP A 254 -21.35 0.41 -18.40
CA ASP A 254 -22.42 -0.60 -18.32
C ASP A 254 -22.64 -1.25 -19.70
N GLY A 255 -22.50 -2.58 -19.76
CA GLY A 255 -22.73 -3.35 -20.98
C GLY A 255 -21.52 -3.52 -21.91
N LYS A 256 -20.35 -2.95 -21.59
CA LYS A 256 -19.09 -3.23 -22.30
C LYS A 256 -18.10 -3.94 -21.37
N THR A 257 -18.13 -5.27 -21.36
CA THR A 257 -17.20 -6.11 -20.58
C THR A 257 -15.94 -6.53 -21.36
N ASP A 258 -15.80 -6.02 -22.58
CA ASP A 258 -14.94 -6.63 -23.58
C ASP A 258 -13.66 -5.81 -23.74
N LYS A 259 -12.59 -6.41 -23.21
CA LYS A 259 -11.21 -5.94 -23.02
C LYS A 259 -11.00 -5.29 -21.65
N ILE A 260 -10.39 -6.06 -20.76
CA ILE A 260 -9.87 -5.50 -19.52
C ILE A 260 -8.63 -4.71 -19.91
N GLU A 261 -8.76 -3.40 -19.84
CA GLU A 261 -7.92 -2.41 -20.52
C GLU A 261 -6.41 -2.65 -20.38
N GLU A 262 -5.69 -2.43 -21.47
CA GLU A 262 -4.25 -2.36 -21.54
C GLU A 262 -3.70 -1.30 -20.56
N GLY A 263 -2.62 -1.61 -19.83
CA GLY A 263 -1.88 -0.62 -19.03
C GLY A 263 -1.82 -0.87 -17.52
N PHE A 264 -2.47 -1.90 -16.99
CA PHE A 264 -2.18 -2.37 -15.62
C PHE A 264 -0.74 -2.89 -15.52
N VAL A 265 -0.16 -2.86 -14.31
CA VAL A 265 1.18 -3.37 -14.01
C VAL A 265 1.06 -4.71 -13.29
N TRP A 266 2.13 -5.50 -13.29
CA TRP A 266 2.20 -6.76 -12.54
C TRP A 266 1.85 -6.52 -11.05
N PRO A 267 1.08 -7.41 -10.39
CA PRO A 267 0.59 -8.70 -10.89
C PRO A 267 -0.74 -8.62 -11.66
N VAL A 268 -1.41 -7.46 -11.66
CA VAL A 268 -2.73 -7.29 -12.28
C VAL A 268 -2.66 -7.61 -13.77
N SER A 269 -1.70 -7.05 -14.51
CA SER A 269 -1.58 -7.32 -15.95
C SER A 269 -1.33 -8.78 -16.31
N ALA A 270 -0.63 -9.55 -15.47
CA ALA A 270 -0.40 -10.98 -15.70
C ALA A 270 -1.72 -11.77 -15.61
N VAL A 271 -2.55 -11.47 -14.61
CA VAL A 271 -3.87 -12.10 -14.45
C VAL A 271 -4.83 -11.71 -15.58
N LEU A 272 -4.75 -10.47 -16.04
CA LEU A 272 -5.58 -9.95 -17.14
C LEU A 272 -5.18 -10.50 -18.51
N ARG A 273 -3.89 -10.62 -18.84
CA ARG A 273 -3.45 -11.25 -20.10
C ARG A 273 -3.94 -12.69 -20.24
N ASN A 274 -3.99 -13.43 -19.13
CA ASN A 274 -4.56 -14.78 -19.12
C ASN A 274 -6.08 -14.81 -19.38
N LEU A 275 -6.81 -13.69 -19.27
CA LEU A 275 -8.24 -13.59 -19.61
C LEU A 275 -8.44 -13.39 -21.10
N ASP A 276 -7.65 -12.52 -21.73
CA ASP A 276 -7.71 -12.28 -23.18
C ASP A 276 -7.31 -13.53 -23.97
N ALA A 277 -6.32 -14.29 -23.48
CA ALA A 277 -5.94 -15.58 -24.07
C ALA A 277 -7.05 -16.65 -23.93
N ALA A 278 -7.73 -16.70 -22.78
CA ALA A 278 -8.81 -17.66 -22.53
C ALA A 278 -10.10 -17.34 -23.30
N SER A 279 -10.41 -16.05 -23.48
CA SER A 279 -11.60 -15.60 -24.22
C SER A 279 -11.41 -15.73 -25.74
N SER A 280 -10.20 -15.51 -26.25
CA SER A 280 -9.86 -15.71 -27.67
C SER A 280 -9.79 -17.19 -28.07
N GLY A 281 -9.36 -18.08 -27.19
CA GLY A 281 -9.34 -19.53 -27.43
C GLY A 281 -10.71 -20.21 -27.48
N ARG A 282 -11.78 -19.56 -26.99
CA ARG A 282 -13.17 -20.08 -27.07
C ARG A 282 -13.89 -19.77 -28.38
N LYS A 283 -13.30 -18.98 -29.29
CA LYS A 283 -13.93 -18.58 -30.56
C LYS A 283 -13.70 -19.56 -31.73
N THR A 284 -13.14 -20.73 -31.48
CA THR A 284 -12.91 -21.77 -32.50
C THR A 284 -13.37 -23.14 -32.02
N ILE A 285 -14.69 -23.36 -31.97
CA ILE A 285 -15.38 -24.65 -32.24
C ILE A 285 -16.74 -24.32 -32.85
#